data_AF-A0A969F1P3-F1
#
_entry.id   AF-A0A969F1P3-F1
#
_cell.length_a   1.000
_cell.length_b   1.000
_cell.length_c   1.000
_cell.angle_alpha   90.00
_cell.angle_beta   90.00
_cell.angle_gamma   90.00
#
_symmetry.space_group_name_H-M   'P 1'
#
loop_
_entity.id
_entity.type
_entity.pdbx_description
1 polymer ?
#
loop_
_entity_poly.entity_id
_entity_poly.type
_entity_poly.pdbx_seq_one_letter_code
_entity_poly.pdbx_strand_id
1 'polypeptide(L)'
;MNDQPNSAPKPVSPHRLNQKELRASTLLPVIIPVGLVLLGAVVWLVAPDDFNTGLAIGISLSLLLFLLVWTRRRPARQRRLALLLAIPALVGLGVGMSYGRLAPIILGVSLTGLLLIAHRALTIPLSYRFATRHYQAGDLEGALGLVEKTIAARPNFWESYQLKALIFLAQGDYPRAERAAKDATAVNSQSDVAFNTLGQTYLAQAQFAAAKQAYSQAVGLNPDYALHWYHLGLCQYRLGEWADGVESLLGASKRAPHILEYELWAHYYLWRCLQELGQEAQAADVHLKMQKFAEGLPRLQAQLVNQPETPHLPFVRADLADLGQQITG
;
A
#
# COMPACT_ATOMS: atom_id res chain seq x y z
N MET A 1 -2.40 -17.52 40.97
CA MET A 1 -3.03 -16.33 40.38
C MET A 1 -1.98 -15.51 39.68
N ASN A 2 -1.91 -15.61 38.36
CA ASN A 2 -1.22 -14.63 37.54
C ASN A 2 -1.99 -14.56 36.22
N ASP A 3 -3.16 -13.92 36.30
CA ASP A 3 -4.01 -13.60 35.15
C ASP A 3 -3.33 -12.47 34.37
N GLN A 4 -2.47 -12.82 33.41
CA GLN A 4 -2.24 -11.91 32.30
C GLN A 4 -3.37 -12.11 31.29
N PRO A 5 -4.09 -11.05 30.89
CA PRO A 5 -5.08 -11.17 29.85
C PRO A 5 -4.36 -11.63 28.59
N ASN A 6 -4.83 -12.76 28.06
CA ASN A 6 -4.47 -13.32 26.77
C ASN A 6 -4.61 -12.24 25.70
N SER A 7 -3.52 -11.49 25.46
CA SER A 7 -3.54 -10.39 24.50
C SER A 7 -3.60 -11.04 23.13
N ALA A 8 -4.76 -10.93 22.47
CA ALA A 8 -4.91 -11.31 21.08
C ALA A 8 -3.69 -10.78 20.29
N PRO A 9 -3.07 -11.60 19.42
CA PRO A 9 -1.92 -11.17 18.65
C PRO A 9 -2.28 -9.86 17.96
N LYS A 10 -1.49 -8.80 18.22
CA LYS A 10 -1.72 -7.49 17.60
C LYS A 10 -1.86 -7.72 16.10
N PRO A 11 -2.95 -7.26 15.45
CA PRO A 11 -3.15 -7.49 14.04
C PRO A 11 -1.89 -7.03 13.31
N VAL A 12 -1.27 -7.94 12.56
CA VAL A 12 -0.06 -7.66 11.79
C VAL A 12 -0.36 -6.41 10.98
N SER A 13 0.39 -5.33 11.24
CA SER A 13 0.20 -4.07 10.53
C SER A 13 0.19 -4.37 9.03
N PRO A 14 -0.90 -4.05 8.29
CA PRO A 14 -0.86 -4.20 6.86
C PRO A 14 0.27 -3.29 6.40
N HIS A 15 1.33 -3.90 5.90
CA HIS A 15 2.47 -3.25 5.24
C HIS A 15 2.83 -1.87 5.84
N ARG A 16 3.82 -1.80 6.74
CA ARG A 16 4.45 -0.50 7.03
C ARG A 16 4.97 0.02 5.69
N LEU A 17 4.21 0.93 5.07
CA LEU A 17 4.60 1.65 3.87
C LEU A 17 6.04 2.11 4.09
N ASN A 18 6.95 1.66 3.23
CA ASN A 18 8.37 1.96 3.36
C ASN A 18 8.53 3.48 3.51
N GLN A 19 9.51 3.99 4.25
CA GLN A 19 9.75 5.44 4.30
C GLN A 19 9.87 6.04 2.88
N LYS A 20 10.34 5.25 1.89
CA LYS A 20 10.33 5.61 0.47
C LYS A 20 8.93 5.67 -0.16
N GLU A 21 7.99 4.80 0.22
CA GLU A 21 6.58 4.84 -0.22
C GLU A 21 5.77 5.90 0.53
N LEU A 22 6.11 6.19 1.79
CA LEU A 22 5.59 7.33 2.54
C LEU A 22 6.06 8.65 1.92
N ARG A 23 7.34 8.70 1.51
CA ARG A 23 7.91 9.80 0.71
C ARG A 23 7.23 9.91 -0.66
N ALA A 24 6.95 8.78 -1.32
CA ALA A 24 6.33 8.72 -2.64
C ALA A 24 4.79 8.91 -2.65
N SER A 25 4.08 8.73 -1.54
CA SER A 25 2.60 8.76 -1.58
C SER A 25 1.98 10.09 -1.16
N THR A 26 2.66 10.97 -0.42
CA THR A 26 2.05 12.25 0.03
C THR A 26 3.01 13.42 0.27
N LEU A 27 4.31 13.17 0.48
CA LEU A 27 5.26 14.23 0.83
C LEU A 27 5.91 14.87 -0.39
N LEU A 28 6.30 14.09 -1.41
CA LEU A 28 6.87 14.58 -2.67
C LEU A 28 6.09 15.74 -3.33
N PRO A 29 4.75 15.70 -3.45
CA PRO A 29 3.98 16.79 -4.04
C PRO A 29 3.84 18.02 -3.13
N VAL A 30 4.34 17.99 -1.89
CA VAL A 30 4.45 19.15 -1.00
C VAL A 30 5.89 19.65 -0.96
N ILE A 31 6.86 18.73 -0.84
CA ILE A 31 8.30 19.02 -0.77
C ILE A 31 8.82 19.64 -2.06
N ILE A 32 8.43 19.13 -3.24
CA ILE A 32 8.89 19.68 -4.53
C ILE A 32 8.38 21.12 -4.72
N PRO A 33 7.08 21.42 -4.53
CA PRO A 33 6.60 22.80 -4.57
C PRO A 33 7.25 23.71 -3.53
N VAL A 34 7.38 23.26 -2.28
CA VAL A 34 8.02 24.04 -1.22
C VAL A 34 9.50 24.30 -1.55
N GLY A 35 10.22 23.31 -2.07
CA GLY A 35 11.61 23.45 -2.51
C GLY A 35 11.76 24.43 -3.69
N LEU A 36 10.88 24.37 -4.68
CA LEU A 36 10.84 25.33 -5.79
C LEU A 36 10.53 26.76 -5.33
N VAL A 37 9.61 26.92 -4.37
CA VAL A 37 9.28 28.23 -3.77
C VAL A 37 10.46 28.77 -2.96
N LEU A 38 11.13 27.93 -2.17
CA LEU A 38 12.32 28.32 -1.42
C LEU A 38 13.49 28.68 -2.34
N LEU A 39 13.71 27.91 -3.42
CA LEU A 39 14.71 28.22 -4.43
C LEU A 39 14.40 29.56 -5.10
N GLY A 40 13.15 29.81 -5.48
CA GLY A 40 12.70 31.08 -6.02
C GLY A 40 12.90 32.25 -5.04
N ALA A 41 12.65 32.03 -3.75
CA ALA A 41 12.88 33.03 -2.70
C ALA A 41 14.38 33.33 -2.48
N VAL A 42 15.25 32.31 -2.58
CA VAL A 42 16.71 32.48 -2.51
C VAL A 42 17.24 33.24 -3.71
N VAL A 43 16.78 32.91 -4.93
CA VAL A 43 17.18 33.65 -6.14
C VAL A 43 16.73 35.11 -6.06
N TRP A 44 15.53 35.38 -5.54
CA TRP A 44 15.05 36.76 -5.31
C TRP A 44 15.89 37.53 -4.28
N LEU A 45 16.34 36.89 -3.21
CA LEU A 45 17.22 37.52 -2.21
C LEU A 45 18.61 37.83 -2.75
N VAL A 46 19.13 37.00 -3.65
CA VAL A 46 20.51 37.12 -4.17
C VAL A 46 20.58 38.01 -5.41
N ALA A 47 19.55 38.01 -6.26
CA ALA A 47 19.51 38.74 -7.52
C ALA A 47 18.08 39.27 -7.82
N PRO A 48 17.62 40.31 -7.10
CA PRO A 48 16.26 40.83 -7.25
C PRO A 48 15.99 41.43 -8.64
N ASP A 49 17.02 41.94 -9.33
CA ASP A 49 16.90 42.59 -10.63
C ASP A 49 16.81 41.62 -11.82
N ASP A 50 17.23 40.35 -11.63
CA ASP A 50 17.18 39.30 -12.66
C ASP A 50 15.83 38.56 -12.70
N PHE A 51 14.93 38.85 -11.75
CA PHE A 51 13.67 38.12 -11.58
C PHE A 51 12.56 38.68 -12.49
N ASN A 52 12.60 38.32 -13.79
CA ASN A 52 11.61 38.76 -14.78
C ASN A 52 10.31 37.90 -14.76
N THR A 53 9.17 38.51 -15.11
CA THR A 53 7.86 37.86 -15.37
C THR A 53 7.95 36.56 -16.19
N GLY A 54 8.89 36.45 -17.13
CA GLY A 54 9.13 35.21 -17.90
C GLY A 54 9.57 34.02 -17.03
N LEU A 55 10.48 34.23 -16.08
CA LEU A 55 10.98 33.18 -15.17
C LEU A 55 9.84 32.68 -14.25
N ALA A 56 9.01 33.62 -13.79
CA ALA A 56 7.86 33.36 -12.95
C ALA A 56 6.78 32.49 -13.61
N ILE A 57 6.46 32.82 -14.87
CA ILE A 57 5.56 32.03 -15.71
C ILE A 57 6.15 30.64 -15.93
N GLY A 58 7.46 30.55 -16.16
CA GLY A 58 8.19 29.28 -16.29
C GLY A 58 8.08 28.38 -15.05
N ILE A 59 8.28 28.93 -13.84
CA ILE A 59 8.15 28.17 -12.58
C ILE A 59 6.70 27.70 -12.37
N SER A 60 5.72 28.58 -12.62
CA SER A 60 4.30 28.27 -12.46
C SER A 60 3.84 27.18 -13.45
N LEU A 61 4.27 27.27 -14.71
CA LEU A 61 4.02 26.25 -15.73
C LEU A 61 4.71 24.92 -15.40
N SER A 62 5.94 24.96 -14.88
CA SER A 62 6.67 23.76 -14.46
C SER A 62 5.97 23.05 -13.30
N LEU A 63 5.43 23.81 -12.35
CA LEU A 63 4.66 23.28 -11.23
C LEU A 63 3.32 22.67 -11.69
N LEU A 64 2.63 23.33 -12.63
CA LEU A 64 1.42 22.82 -13.26
C LEU A 64 1.69 21.52 -14.04
N LEU A 65 2.77 21.49 -14.83
CA LEU A 65 3.19 20.31 -15.59
C LEU A 65 3.55 19.15 -14.66
N PHE A 66 4.27 19.42 -13.57
CA PHE A 66 4.57 18.44 -12.53
C PHE A 66 3.29 17.87 -11.92
N LEU A 67 2.32 18.72 -11.55
CA LEU A 67 1.03 18.26 -11.00
C LEU A 67 0.26 17.41 -12.01
N LEU A 68 0.27 17.76 -13.30
CA LEU A 68 -0.38 16.97 -14.36
C LEU A 68 0.27 15.59 -14.53
N VAL A 69 1.60 15.52 -14.52
CA VAL A 69 2.34 14.25 -14.60
C VAL A 69 2.12 13.41 -13.35
N TRP A 70 2.20 14.02 -12.17
CA TRP A 70 2.02 13.36 -10.88
C TRP A 70 0.61 12.78 -10.72
N THR A 71 -0.41 13.52 -11.14
CA THR A 71 -1.82 13.09 -11.04
C THR A 71 -2.28 12.21 -12.20
N ARG A 72 -1.41 11.91 -13.18
CA ARG A 72 -1.77 11.12 -14.37
C ARG A 72 -2.25 9.71 -14.03
N ARG A 73 -1.71 9.10 -12.98
CA ARG A 73 -2.09 7.75 -12.51
C ARG A 73 -3.32 7.76 -11.57
N ARG A 74 -3.90 8.92 -11.26
CA ARG A 74 -5.06 9.05 -10.36
C ARG A 74 -6.39 9.05 -11.14
N PRO A 75 -7.51 8.62 -10.54
CA PRO A 75 -8.84 8.72 -11.14
C PRO A 75 -9.16 10.14 -11.61
N ALA A 76 -9.86 10.28 -12.75
CA ALA A 76 -10.13 11.56 -13.39
C ALA A 76 -10.78 12.59 -12.44
N ARG A 77 -11.66 12.15 -11.54
CA ARG A 77 -12.31 12.99 -10.52
C ARG A 77 -11.31 13.54 -9.50
N GLN A 78 -10.41 12.69 -9.00
CA GLN A 78 -9.35 13.09 -8.05
C GLN A 78 -8.33 14.01 -8.71
N ARG A 79 -7.99 13.75 -9.98
CA ARG A 79 -7.13 14.62 -10.79
C ARG A 79 -7.73 16.02 -10.94
N ARG A 80 -8.99 16.13 -11.35
CA ARG A 80 -9.69 17.42 -11.49
C ARG A 80 -9.71 18.18 -10.17
N LEU A 81 -10.01 17.48 -9.07
CA LEU A 81 -10.06 18.10 -7.76
C LEU A 81 -8.69 18.59 -7.29
N ALA A 82 -7.63 17.80 -7.45
CA ALA A 82 -6.27 18.22 -7.10
C ALA A 82 -5.83 19.48 -7.87
N LEU A 83 -6.17 19.55 -9.17
CA LEU A 83 -5.91 20.73 -9.99
C LEU A 83 -6.70 21.95 -9.51
N LEU A 84 -7.99 21.78 -9.17
CA LEU A 84 -8.81 22.86 -8.62
C LEU A 84 -8.26 23.39 -7.29
N LEU A 85 -7.80 22.51 -6.40
CA LEU A 85 -7.23 22.88 -5.11
C LEU A 85 -5.89 23.63 -5.25
N ALA A 86 -5.17 23.43 -6.35
CA ALA A 86 -3.89 24.10 -6.63
C ALA A 86 -4.03 25.50 -7.25
N ILE A 87 -5.23 25.89 -7.70
CA ILE A 87 -5.48 27.19 -8.35
C ILE A 87 -4.98 28.38 -7.50
N PRO A 88 -5.24 28.46 -6.18
CA PRO A 88 -4.80 29.60 -5.39
C PRO A 88 -3.28 29.76 -5.35
N ALA A 89 -2.52 28.66 -5.30
CA ALA A 89 -1.06 28.72 -5.35
C ALA A 89 -0.57 29.21 -6.71
N LEU A 90 -1.17 28.74 -7.81
CA LEU A 90 -0.82 29.19 -9.16
C LEU A 90 -1.11 30.68 -9.38
N VAL A 91 -2.26 31.16 -8.90
CA VAL A 91 -2.63 32.58 -8.96
C VAL A 91 -1.72 33.42 -8.08
N GLY A 92 -1.43 32.96 -6.85
CA GLY A 92 -0.55 33.65 -5.92
C GLY A 92 0.88 33.80 -6.44
N LEU A 93 1.42 32.74 -7.05
CA LEU A 93 2.72 32.75 -7.73
C LEU A 93 2.71 33.73 -8.91
N GLY A 94 1.71 33.64 -9.80
CA GLY A 94 1.62 34.50 -10.97
C GLY A 94 1.52 35.99 -10.63
N VAL A 95 0.61 36.35 -9.71
CA VAL A 95 0.44 37.75 -9.27
C VAL A 95 1.66 38.23 -8.49
N GLY A 96 2.15 37.43 -7.55
CA GLY A 96 3.26 37.84 -6.70
C GLY A 96 4.55 38.06 -7.45
N MET A 97 4.85 37.20 -8.39
CA MET A 97 6.04 37.34 -9.20
C MET A 97 5.90 38.47 -10.25
N SER A 98 4.70 38.74 -10.77
CA SER A 98 4.50 39.84 -11.74
C SER A 98 4.65 41.24 -11.14
N TYR A 99 4.30 41.39 -9.86
CA TYR A 99 4.41 42.66 -9.14
C TYR A 99 5.62 42.74 -8.19
N GLY A 100 6.48 41.72 -8.17
CA GLY A 100 7.64 41.66 -7.26
C GLY A 100 7.28 41.62 -5.78
N ARG A 101 6.12 41.05 -5.40
CA ARG A 101 5.60 41.02 -4.02
C ARG A 101 5.45 39.60 -3.50
N LEU A 102 6.02 39.35 -2.32
CA LEU A 102 5.94 38.05 -1.63
C LEU A 102 4.55 37.75 -1.04
N ALA A 103 3.80 38.78 -0.65
CA ALA A 103 2.50 38.62 0.02
C ALA A 103 1.49 37.72 -0.73
N PRO A 104 1.19 37.94 -2.03
CA PRO A 104 0.29 37.05 -2.80
C PRO A 104 0.84 35.63 -2.99
N ILE A 105 2.17 35.43 -3.02
CA ILE A 105 2.78 34.09 -3.10
C ILE A 105 2.47 33.30 -1.83
N ILE A 106 2.77 33.90 -0.67
CA ILE A 106 2.55 33.29 0.65
C ILE A 106 1.05 32.98 0.80
N LEU A 107 0.19 33.94 0.49
CA LEU A 107 -1.26 33.78 0.65
C LEU A 107 -1.83 32.67 -0.24
N GLY A 108 -1.39 32.58 -1.51
CA GLY A 108 -1.82 31.52 -2.43
C GLY A 108 -1.37 30.12 -2.02
N VAL A 109 -0.11 29.98 -1.58
CA VAL A 109 0.44 28.71 -1.10
C VAL A 109 -0.20 28.29 0.21
N SER A 110 -0.35 29.21 1.17
CA SER A 110 -1.02 28.94 2.45
C SER A 110 -2.48 28.54 2.27
N LEU A 111 -3.22 29.22 1.39
CA LEU A 111 -4.62 28.89 1.09
C LEU A 111 -4.75 27.52 0.44
N THR A 112 -3.88 27.18 -0.51
CA THR A 112 -3.80 25.84 -1.12
C THR A 112 -3.50 24.77 -0.07
N GLY A 113 -2.53 25.02 0.81
CA GLY A 113 -2.21 24.13 1.92
C GLY A 113 -3.41 23.90 2.85
N LEU A 114 -4.12 24.96 3.22
CA LEU A 114 -5.31 24.89 4.06
C LEU A 114 -6.45 24.13 3.38
N LEU A 115 -6.67 24.36 2.08
CA LEU A 115 -7.66 23.63 1.28
C LEU A 115 -7.34 22.15 1.14
N LEU A 116 -6.07 21.77 1.01
CA LEU A 116 -5.63 20.37 0.99
C LEU A 116 -5.82 19.70 2.36
N ILE A 117 -5.52 20.40 3.45
CA ILE A 117 -5.76 19.93 4.83
C ILE A 117 -7.27 19.74 5.06
N ALA A 118 -8.08 20.74 4.70
CA ALA A 118 -9.54 20.69 4.81
C ALA A 118 -10.13 19.57 3.95
N HIS A 119 -9.68 19.43 2.70
CA HIS A 119 -10.10 18.35 1.81
C HIS A 119 -9.80 16.99 2.44
N ARG A 120 -8.58 16.77 2.94
CA ARG A 120 -8.19 15.52 3.62
C ARG A 120 -9.02 15.24 4.87
N ALA A 121 -9.30 16.27 5.67
CA ALA A 121 -10.12 16.16 6.87
C ALA A 121 -11.58 15.84 6.51
N LEU A 122 -12.08 16.36 5.39
CA LEU A 122 -13.44 16.12 4.91
C LEU A 122 -13.57 14.77 4.19
N THR A 123 -12.53 14.27 3.51
CA THR A 123 -12.60 13.01 2.73
C THR A 123 -12.56 11.76 3.60
N ILE A 124 -11.70 11.74 4.64
CA ILE A 124 -11.58 10.58 5.53
C ILE A 124 -12.46 10.82 6.77
N PRO A 125 -13.51 10.01 7.01
CA PRO A 125 -14.35 10.15 8.18
C PRO A 125 -13.52 10.10 9.48
N LEU A 126 -13.81 11.01 10.40
CA LEU A 126 -13.14 11.01 11.71
C LEU A 126 -13.37 9.68 12.45
N SER A 127 -14.59 9.14 12.35
CA SER A 127 -14.96 7.81 12.87
C SER A 127 -14.10 6.69 12.30
N TYR A 128 -13.74 6.73 11.01
CA TYR A 128 -12.82 5.77 10.40
C TYR A 128 -11.43 5.85 11.03
N ARG A 129 -10.91 7.06 11.25
CA ARG A 129 -9.58 7.24 11.87
C ARG A 129 -9.53 6.69 13.28
N PHE A 130 -10.60 6.88 14.06
CA PHE A 130 -10.72 6.25 15.37
C PHE A 130 -10.85 4.73 15.24
N ALA A 131 -11.68 4.24 14.31
CA ALA A 131 -11.83 2.80 14.08
C ALA A 131 -10.48 2.11 13.77
N THR A 132 -9.65 2.71 12.91
CA THR A 132 -8.32 2.19 12.60
C THR A 132 -7.42 2.14 13.84
N ARG A 133 -7.51 3.14 14.73
CA ARG A 133 -6.74 3.14 15.98
C ARG A 133 -7.20 2.06 16.95
N HIS A 134 -8.51 1.88 17.10
CA HIS A 134 -9.08 0.78 17.90
C HIS A 134 -8.63 -0.58 17.36
N TYR A 135 -8.69 -0.76 16.03
CA TYR A 135 -8.20 -1.98 15.38
C TYR A 135 -6.71 -2.23 15.66
N GLN A 136 -5.86 -1.20 15.52
CA GLN A 136 -4.43 -1.30 15.82
C GLN A 136 -4.14 -1.57 17.31
N ALA A 137 -5.02 -1.14 18.20
CA ALA A 137 -4.95 -1.43 19.63
C ALA A 137 -5.43 -2.85 19.98
N GLY A 138 -6.02 -3.57 19.03
CA GLY A 138 -6.62 -4.89 19.25
C GLY A 138 -8.06 -4.84 19.78
N ASP A 139 -8.65 -3.64 19.95
CA ASP A 139 -10.06 -3.47 20.31
C ASP A 139 -10.93 -3.65 19.06
N LEU A 140 -11.18 -4.91 18.70
CA LEU A 140 -11.93 -5.30 17.51
C LEU A 140 -13.41 -4.90 17.60
N GLU A 141 -14.02 -4.96 18.78
CA GLU A 141 -15.42 -4.58 18.99
C GLU A 141 -15.62 -3.06 18.86
N GLY A 142 -14.78 -2.27 19.53
CA GLY A 142 -14.80 -0.81 19.42
C GLY A 142 -14.51 -0.35 17.98
N ALA A 143 -13.57 -1.01 17.30
CA ALA A 143 -13.30 -0.76 15.89
C ALA A 143 -14.52 -1.06 15.00
N LEU A 144 -15.18 -2.20 15.19
CA LEU A 144 -16.34 -2.60 14.42
C LEU A 144 -17.50 -1.62 14.57
N GLY A 145 -17.81 -1.22 15.82
CA GLY A 145 -18.88 -0.25 16.08
C GLY A 145 -18.63 1.12 15.42
N LEU A 146 -17.38 1.57 15.37
CA LEU A 146 -17.00 2.82 14.69
C LEU A 146 -17.01 2.67 13.16
N VAL A 147 -16.60 1.51 12.63
CA VAL A 147 -16.71 1.20 11.20
C VAL A 147 -18.17 1.22 10.75
N GLU A 148 -19.08 0.63 11.50
CA GLU A 148 -20.51 0.59 11.13
C GLU A 148 -21.15 1.97 11.11
N LYS A 149 -20.82 2.83 12.09
CA LYS A 149 -21.21 4.25 12.06
C LYS A 149 -20.67 4.96 10.82
N THR A 150 -19.45 4.63 10.42
CA THR A 150 -18.83 5.21 9.22
C THR A 150 -19.54 4.77 7.95
N ILE A 151 -19.87 3.49 7.83
CA ILE A 151 -20.61 2.93 6.69
C ILE A 151 -22.00 3.57 6.60
N ALA A 152 -22.71 3.71 7.72
CA ALA A 152 -24.02 4.35 7.76
C ALA A 152 -23.96 5.83 7.32
N ALA A 153 -22.93 6.57 7.73
CA ALA A 153 -22.77 7.97 7.35
C ALA A 153 -22.25 8.16 5.91
N ARG A 154 -21.40 7.24 5.43
CA ARG A 154 -20.74 7.30 4.11
C ARG A 154 -20.67 5.91 3.47
N PRO A 155 -21.77 5.43 2.87
CA PRO A 155 -21.82 4.09 2.29
C PRO A 155 -20.90 3.89 1.08
N ASN A 156 -20.40 4.97 0.46
CA ASN A 156 -19.49 4.93 -0.69
C ASN A 156 -17.99 4.99 -0.31
N PHE A 157 -17.66 4.89 0.99
CA PHE A 157 -16.27 4.93 1.46
C PHE A 157 -15.72 3.50 1.62
N TRP A 158 -15.15 2.96 0.54
CA TRP A 158 -14.73 1.55 0.42
C TRP A 158 -13.76 1.10 1.52
N GLU A 159 -12.91 1.99 2.02
CA GLU A 159 -11.95 1.72 3.09
C GLU A 159 -12.63 1.24 4.38
N SER A 160 -13.88 1.65 4.65
CA SER A 160 -14.61 1.16 5.82
C SER A 160 -15.02 -0.30 5.70
N TYR A 161 -15.43 -0.74 4.51
CA TYR A 161 -15.73 -2.15 4.25
C TYR A 161 -14.45 -2.99 4.27
N GLN A 162 -13.34 -2.44 3.76
CA GLN A 162 -12.03 -3.07 3.87
C GLN A 162 -11.64 -3.28 5.34
N LEU A 163 -11.72 -2.23 6.17
CA LEU A 163 -11.41 -2.35 7.59
C LEU A 163 -12.36 -3.33 8.30
N LYS A 164 -13.65 -3.35 7.93
CA LYS A 164 -14.61 -4.36 8.41
C LYS A 164 -14.14 -5.78 8.10
N ALA A 165 -13.66 -6.03 6.89
CA ALA A 165 -13.13 -7.34 6.50
C ALA A 165 -11.88 -7.72 7.31
N LEU A 166 -10.95 -6.78 7.51
CA LEU A 166 -9.76 -7.01 8.33
C LEU A 166 -10.07 -7.28 9.81
N ILE A 167 -11.11 -6.63 10.35
CA ILE A 167 -11.61 -6.92 11.71
C ILE A 167 -12.14 -8.35 11.78
N PHE A 168 -13.00 -8.76 10.85
CA PHE A 168 -13.53 -10.14 10.83
C PHE A 168 -12.44 -11.19 10.60
N LEU A 169 -11.43 -10.90 9.78
CA LEU A 169 -10.26 -11.78 9.63
C LEU A 169 -9.51 -11.95 10.95
N ALA A 170 -9.31 -10.86 11.70
CA ALA A 170 -8.66 -10.93 13.01
C ALA A 170 -9.51 -11.69 14.04
N GLN A 171 -10.84 -11.71 13.87
CA GLN A 171 -11.76 -12.51 14.68
C GLN A 171 -11.86 -13.99 14.23
N GLY A 172 -11.30 -14.35 13.06
CA GLY A 172 -11.47 -15.66 12.46
C GLY A 172 -12.85 -15.89 11.80
N ASP A 173 -13.69 -14.85 11.69
CA ASP A 173 -15.00 -14.92 11.04
C ASP A 173 -14.86 -14.73 9.53
N TYR A 174 -14.37 -15.77 8.86
CA TYR A 174 -14.10 -15.72 7.42
C TYR A 174 -15.32 -15.45 6.54
N PRO A 175 -16.52 -16.01 6.82
CA PRO A 175 -17.70 -15.71 6.01
C PRO A 175 -18.09 -14.24 6.03
N ARG A 176 -18.01 -13.58 7.20
CA ARG A 176 -18.30 -12.14 7.30
C ARG A 176 -17.16 -11.29 6.73
N ALA A 177 -15.91 -11.73 6.88
CA ALA A 177 -14.77 -11.10 6.23
C ALA A 177 -14.93 -11.09 4.70
N GLU A 178 -15.32 -12.23 4.10
CA GLU A 178 -15.48 -12.34 2.65
C GLU A 178 -16.56 -11.39 2.15
N ARG A 179 -17.71 -11.33 2.82
CA ARG A 179 -18.79 -10.41 2.46
C ARG A 179 -18.32 -8.96 2.51
N ALA A 180 -17.65 -8.56 3.59
CA ALA A 180 -17.13 -7.20 3.72
C ALA A 180 -16.03 -6.87 2.69
N ALA A 181 -15.18 -7.84 2.33
CA ALA A 181 -14.16 -7.66 1.30
C ALA A 181 -14.78 -7.53 -0.10
N LYS A 182 -15.84 -8.30 -0.40
CA LYS A 182 -16.64 -8.14 -1.63
C LYS A 182 -17.36 -6.79 -1.68
N ASP A 183 -17.90 -6.32 -0.57
CA ASP A 183 -18.50 -4.98 -0.49
C ASP A 183 -17.45 -3.89 -0.79
N ALA A 184 -16.22 -4.03 -0.27
CA ALA A 184 -15.13 -3.09 -0.57
C ALA A 184 -14.80 -3.03 -2.07
N THR A 185 -14.70 -4.18 -2.75
CA THR A 185 -14.41 -4.21 -4.20
C THR A 185 -15.61 -3.77 -5.05
N ALA A 186 -16.84 -3.98 -4.57
CA ALA A 186 -18.05 -3.47 -5.23
C ALA A 186 -18.16 -1.95 -5.14
N VAL A 187 -17.83 -1.35 -3.99
CA VAL A 187 -17.83 0.12 -3.80
C VAL A 187 -16.70 0.77 -4.59
N ASN A 188 -15.53 0.11 -4.69
CA ASN A 188 -14.42 0.62 -5.50
C ASN A 188 -13.69 -0.50 -6.25
N SER A 189 -14.12 -0.73 -7.49
CA SER A 189 -13.52 -1.71 -8.42
C SER A 189 -12.18 -1.29 -9.02
N GLN A 190 -11.64 -0.13 -8.63
CA GLN A 190 -10.33 0.37 -9.07
C GLN A 190 -9.32 0.43 -7.91
N SER A 191 -9.63 -0.19 -6.78
CA SER A 191 -8.74 -0.28 -5.62
C SER A 191 -8.00 -1.62 -5.61
N ASP A 192 -6.71 -1.60 -5.95
CA ASP A 192 -5.82 -2.77 -5.81
C ASP A 192 -5.77 -3.26 -4.36
N VAL A 193 -5.82 -2.32 -3.41
CA VAL A 193 -5.83 -2.59 -1.97
C VAL A 193 -7.10 -3.32 -1.53
N ALA A 194 -8.27 -3.02 -2.11
CA ALA A 194 -9.52 -3.75 -1.84
C ALA A 194 -9.45 -5.20 -2.35
N PHE A 195 -8.95 -5.38 -3.59
CA PHE A 195 -8.75 -6.72 -4.15
C PHE A 195 -7.70 -7.53 -3.38
N ASN A 196 -6.64 -6.90 -2.89
CA ASN A 196 -5.68 -7.55 -1.99
C ASN A 196 -6.36 -8.04 -0.70
N THR A 197 -7.24 -7.25 -0.07
CA THR A 197 -7.97 -7.73 1.12
C THR A 197 -8.91 -8.90 0.80
N LEU A 198 -9.56 -8.90 -0.36
CA LEU A 198 -10.35 -10.05 -0.82
C LEU A 198 -9.47 -11.28 -1.05
N GLY A 199 -8.30 -11.11 -1.67
CA GLY A 199 -7.31 -12.18 -1.86
C GLY A 199 -6.80 -12.74 -0.54
N GLN A 200 -6.48 -11.88 0.44
CA GLN A 200 -6.08 -12.30 1.79
C GLN A 200 -7.19 -13.08 2.49
N THR A 201 -8.44 -12.65 2.30
CA THR A 201 -9.60 -13.33 2.88
C THR A 201 -9.79 -14.74 2.29
N TYR A 202 -9.59 -14.89 0.99
CA TYR A 202 -9.63 -16.20 0.35
C TYR A 202 -8.42 -17.07 0.70
N LEU A 203 -7.23 -16.49 0.79
CA LEU A 203 -6.04 -17.20 1.26
C LEU A 203 -6.24 -17.75 2.65
N ALA A 204 -6.73 -16.95 3.60
CA ALA A 204 -6.98 -17.40 4.98
C ALA A 204 -7.93 -18.62 5.02
N GLN A 205 -8.88 -18.70 4.08
CA GLN A 205 -9.80 -19.82 3.91
C GLN A 205 -9.24 -20.99 3.08
N ALA A 206 -7.96 -20.94 2.67
CA ALA A 206 -7.34 -21.88 1.73
C ALA A 206 -8.08 -22.00 0.37
N GLN A 207 -8.85 -20.99 -0.02
CA GLN A 207 -9.55 -20.93 -1.31
C GLN A 207 -8.63 -20.36 -2.39
N PHE A 208 -7.61 -21.12 -2.78
CA PHE A 208 -6.52 -20.64 -3.65
C PHE A 208 -6.99 -20.16 -5.03
N ALA A 209 -8.01 -20.79 -5.63
CA ALA A 209 -8.56 -20.37 -6.92
C ALA A 209 -9.22 -18.99 -6.87
N ALA A 210 -10.02 -18.72 -5.84
CA ALA A 210 -10.65 -17.42 -5.62
C ALA A 210 -9.62 -16.35 -5.23
N ALA A 211 -8.64 -16.72 -4.41
CA ALA A 211 -7.52 -15.84 -4.06
C ALA A 211 -6.72 -15.43 -5.31
N LYS A 212 -6.40 -16.39 -6.21
CA LYS A 212 -5.72 -16.14 -7.47
C LYS A 212 -6.44 -15.06 -8.28
N GLN A 213 -7.76 -15.20 -8.47
CA GLN A 213 -8.55 -14.21 -9.21
C GLN A 213 -8.47 -12.80 -8.59
N ALA A 214 -8.59 -12.70 -7.26
CA ALA A 214 -8.50 -11.42 -6.57
C ALA A 214 -7.10 -10.78 -6.70
N TYR A 215 -6.03 -11.57 -6.55
CA TYR A 215 -4.66 -11.07 -6.73
C TYR A 215 -4.33 -10.71 -8.18
N SER A 216 -4.86 -11.44 -9.17
CA SER A 216 -4.73 -11.06 -10.58
C SER A 216 -5.36 -9.69 -10.86
N GLN A 217 -6.51 -9.38 -10.26
CA GLN A 217 -7.12 -8.04 -10.36
C GLN A 217 -6.23 -6.98 -9.67
N ALA A 218 -5.68 -7.27 -8.48
CA ALA A 218 -4.77 -6.36 -7.79
C ALA A 218 -3.49 -6.07 -8.60
N VAL A 219 -2.90 -7.09 -9.23
CA VAL A 219 -1.76 -6.95 -10.15
C VAL A 219 -2.12 -6.10 -11.37
N GLY A 220 -3.29 -6.31 -11.97
CA GLY A 220 -3.75 -5.53 -13.13
C GLY A 220 -3.94 -4.04 -12.80
N LEU A 221 -4.39 -3.72 -11.58
CA LEU A 221 -4.58 -2.35 -11.11
C LEU A 221 -3.26 -1.67 -10.67
N ASN A 222 -2.36 -2.43 -10.04
CA ASN A 222 -1.08 -1.93 -9.55
C ASN A 222 0.05 -2.92 -9.84
N PRO A 223 0.57 -2.93 -11.08
CA PRO A 223 1.56 -3.90 -11.52
C PRO A 223 2.95 -3.65 -10.92
N ASP A 224 3.19 -2.52 -10.26
CA ASP A 224 4.49 -2.18 -9.68
C ASP A 224 4.66 -2.71 -8.24
N TYR A 225 3.56 -3.18 -7.62
CA TYR A 225 3.58 -3.59 -6.22
C TYR A 225 3.94 -5.08 -6.05
N ALA A 226 5.15 -5.33 -5.53
CA ALA A 226 5.75 -6.66 -5.45
C ALA A 226 4.89 -7.70 -4.69
N LEU A 227 4.18 -7.29 -3.63
CA LEU A 227 3.39 -8.23 -2.84
C LEU A 227 2.20 -8.82 -3.59
N HIS A 228 1.58 -8.08 -4.52
CA HIS A 228 0.47 -8.61 -5.32
C HIS A 228 0.96 -9.78 -6.18
N TRP A 229 2.14 -9.64 -6.79
CA TRP A 229 2.81 -10.68 -7.57
C TRP A 229 3.21 -11.88 -6.71
N TYR A 230 3.75 -11.65 -5.51
CA TYR A 230 4.10 -12.71 -4.57
C TYR A 230 2.87 -13.56 -4.21
N HIS A 231 1.78 -12.91 -3.80
CA HIS A 231 0.57 -13.64 -3.41
C HIS A 231 -0.10 -14.34 -4.60
N LEU A 232 -0.05 -13.75 -5.80
CA LEU A 232 -0.50 -14.41 -7.02
C LEU A 232 0.30 -15.69 -7.29
N GLY A 233 1.63 -15.60 -7.22
CA GLY A 233 2.54 -16.73 -7.40
C GLY A 233 2.35 -17.83 -6.35
N LEU A 234 2.13 -17.46 -5.08
CA LEU A 234 1.76 -18.40 -4.02
C LEU A 234 0.45 -19.16 -4.36
N CYS A 235 -0.58 -18.45 -4.83
CA CYS A 235 -1.84 -19.09 -5.20
C CYS A 235 -1.64 -20.06 -6.38
N GLN A 236 -0.86 -19.66 -7.39
CA GLN A 236 -0.54 -20.50 -8.56
C GLN A 236 0.24 -21.75 -8.16
N TYR A 237 1.25 -21.62 -7.28
CA TYR A 237 1.98 -22.77 -6.73
C TYR A 237 1.02 -23.78 -6.07
N ARG A 238 0.12 -23.31 -5.21
CA ARG A 238 -0.86 -24.15 -4.51
C ARG A 238 -1.87 -24.84 -5.45
N LEU A 239 -2.13 -24.24 -6.60
CA LEU A 239 -3.04 -24.78 -7.62
C LEU A 239 -2.36 -25.74 -8.60
N GLY A 240 -1.03 -25.92 -8.50
CA GLY A 240 -0.28 -26.73 -9.48
C GLY A 240 0.08 -25.98 -10.76
N GLU A 241 -0.19 -24.68 -10.83
CA GLU A 241 0.05 -23.82 -11.99
C GLU A 241 1.50 -23.30 -11.97
N TRP A 242 2.46 -24.23 -11.91
CA TRP A 242 3.85 -23.92 -11.58
C TRP A 242 4.52 -22.98 -12.57
N ALA A 243 4.24 -23.12 -13.88
CA ALA A 243 4.80 -22.25 -14.92
C ALA A 243 4.39 -20.79 -14.71
N ASP A 244 3.11 -20.52 -14.48
CA ASP A 244 2.62 -19.17 -14.18
C ASP A 244 3.14 -18.68 -12.82
N GLY A 245 3.26 -19.59 -11.85
CA GLY A 245 3.85 -19.31 -10.54
C GLY A 245 5.30 -18.82 -10.64
N VAL A 246 6.12 -19.43 -11.50
CA VAL A 246 7.49 -18.97 -11.78
C VAL A 246 7.49 -17.54 -12.31
N GLU A 247 6.62 -17.22 -13.28
CA GLU A 247 6.52 -15.87 -13.84
C GLU A 247 6.14 -14.84 -12.77
N SER A 248 5.10 -15.13 -11.98
CA SER A 248 4.62 -14.23 -10.94
C SER A 248 5.66 -14.00 -9.84
N LEU A 249 6.35 -15.05 -9.39
CA LEU A 249 7.35 -14.95 -8.31
C LEU A 249 8.63 -14.26 -8.78
N LEU A 250 9.08 -14.49 -10.02
CA LEU A 250 10.13 -13.68 -10.64
C LEU A 250 9.70 -12.22 -10.77
N GLY A 251 8.43 -11.98 -11.12
CA GLY A 251 7.82 -10.66 -11.16
C GLY A 251 7.87 -9.96 -9.80
N ALA A 252 7.61 -10.68 -8.71
CA ALA A 252 7.72 -10.17 -7.35
C ALA A 252 9.18 -9.82 -7.01
N SER A 253 10.13 -10.73 -7.21
CA SER A 253 11.55 -10.53 -6.89
C SER A 253 12.19 -9.38 -7.68
N LYS A 254 11.86 -9.21 -8.96
CA LYS A 254 12.33 -8.07 -9.78
C LYS A 254 11.91 -6.71 -9.23
N ARG A 255 10.78 -6.67 -8.53
CA ARG A 255 10.24 -5.45 -7.91
C ARG A 255 10.74 -5.25 -6.48
N ALA A 256 11.59 -6.16 -6.00
CA ALA A 256 12.31 -6.12 -4.74
C ALA A 256 11.40 -5.76 -3.54
N PRO A 257 10.58 -6.69 -3.04
CA PRO A 257 9.97 -6.50 -1.73
C PRO A 257 11.12 -6.37 -0.73
N HIS A 258 11.50 -5.14 -0.34
CA HIS A 258 12.65 -4.84 0.53
C HIS A 258 12.46 -5.33 1.99
N ILE A 259 11.84 -6.50 2.16
CA ILE A 259 11.49 -7.17 3.39
C ILE A 259 12.03 -8.59 3.24
N LEU A 260 13.03 -8.89 4.07
CA LEU A 260 13.81 -10.13 4.04
C LEU A 260 12.93 -11.40 4.03
N GLU A 261 11.87 -11.39 4.84
CA GLU A 261 10.90 -12.47 4.97
C GLU A 261 10.15 -12.77 3.67
N TYR A 262 9.79 -11.73 2.91
CA TYR A 262 9.08 -11.89 1.63
C TYR A 262 10.01 -12.30 0.51
N GLU A 263 11.25 -11.80 0.48
CA GLU A 263 12.26 -12.31 -0.46
C GLU A 263 12.51 -13.79 -0.21
N LEU A 264 12.61 -14.21 1.06
CA LEU A 264 12.82 -15.60 1.40
C LEU A 264 11.65 -16.49 0.94
N TRP A 265 10.40 -16.10 1.25
CA TRP A 265 9.22 -16.83 0.78
C TRP A 265 9.10 -16.85 -0.74
N ALA A 266 9.35 -15.72 -1.42
CA ALA A 266 9.24 -15.64 -2.87
C ALA A 266 10.25 -16.57 -3.56
N HIS A 267 11.51 -16.60 -3.10
CA HIS A 267 12.52 -17.51 -3.63
C HIS A 267 12.22 -18.97 -3.28
N TYR A 268 11.68 -19.25 -2.10
CA TYR A 268 11.25 -20.60 -1.71
C TYR A 268 10.16 -21.13 -2.64
N TYR A 269 9.07 -20.38 -2.85
CA TYR A 269 8.01 -20.82 -3.75
C TYR A 269 8.48 -20.89 -5.20
N LEU A 270 9.38 -19.99 -5.62
CA LEU A 270 9.95 -20.02 -6.97
C LEU A 270 10.78 -21.29 -7.17
N TRP A 271 11.62 -21.63 -6.19
CA TRP A 271 12.39 -22.87 -6.18
C TRP A 271 11.47 -24.09 -6.23
N ARG A 272 10.41 -24.14 -5.41
CA ARG A 272 9.43 -25.24 -5.44
C ARG A 272 8.77 -25.38 -6.81
N CYS A 273 8.29 -24.29 -7.42
CA CYS A 273 7.71 -24.33 -8.76
C CYS A 273 8.71 -24.87 -9.81
N LEU A 274 9.98 -24.45 -9.75
CA LEU A 274 11.01 -24.92 -10.69
C LEU A 274 11.37 -26.39 -10.50
N GLN A 275 11.35 -26.90 -9.26
CA GLN A 275 11.52 -28.32 -8.95
C GLN A 275 10.40 -29.16 -9.57
N GLU A 276 9.15 -28.75 -9.35
CA GLU A 276 7.99 -29.47 -9.90
C GLU A 276 7.96 -29.45 -11.45
N LEU A 277 8.51 -28.39 -12.07
CA LEU A 277 8.70 -28.31 -13.53
C LEU A 277 9.92 -29.09 -14.06
N GLY A 278 10.75 -29.69 -13.20
CA GLY A 278 11.98 -30.39 -13.59
C GLY A 278 13.09 -29.47 -14.11
N GLN A 279 13.04 -28.17 -13.79
CA GLN A 279 14.03 -27.18 -14.26
C GLN A 279 15.21 -27.07 -13.29
N GLU A 280 15.96 -28.17 -13.12
CA GLU A 280 16.98 -28.32 -12.07
C GLU A 280 18.04 -27.22 -12.05
N ALA A 281 18.56 -26.83 -13.22
CA ALA A 281 19.59 -25.79 -13.31
C ALA A 281 19.11 -24.43 -12.80
N GLN A 282 17.87 -24.04 -13.13
CA GLN A 282 17.27 -22.80 -12.65
C GLN A 282 16.92 -22.91 -11.16
N ALA A 283 16.41 -24.07 -10.74
CA ALA A 283 16.12 -24.32 -9.34
C ALA A 283 17.38 -24.19 -8.47
N ALA A 284 18.52 -24.72 -8.89
CA ALA A 284 19.79 -24.59 -8.18
C ALA A 284 20.23 -23.12 -8.02
N ASP A 285 20.12 -22.31 -9.08
CA ASP A 285 20.42 -20.86 -9.01
C ASP A 285 19.49 -20.12 -8.04
N VAL A 286 18.19 -20.41 -8.09
CA VAL A 286 17.21 -19.81 -7.16
C VAL A 286 17.45 -20.26 -5.73
N HIS A 287 17.85 -21.51 -5.51
CA HIS A 287 18.19 -22.03 -4.19
C HIS A 287 19.37 -21.27 -3.56
N LEU A 288 20.43 -21.02 -4.34
CA LEU A 288 21.56 -20.19 -3.89
C LEU A 288 21.14 -18.76 -3.56
N LYS A 289 20.19 -18.19 -4.31
CA LYS A 289 19.62 -16.87 -4.01
C LYS A 289 18.78 -16.90 -2.72
N MET A 290 17.98 -17.95 -2.52
CA MET A 290 17.18 -18.15 -1.31
C MET A 290 18.05 -18.16 -0.05
N GLN A 291 19.20 -18.85 -0.08
CA GLN A 291 20.15 -18.92 1.04
C GLN A 291 20.68 -17.54 1.47
N LYS A 292 20.78 -16.56 0.57
CA LYS A 292 21.20 -15.18 0.91
C LYS A 292 20.20 -14.48 1.83
N PHE A 293 18.96 -14.96 1.87
CA PHE A 293 17.88 -14.42 2.71
C PHE A 293 17.61 -15.30 3.95
N ALA A 294 18.47 -16.28 4.24
CA ALA A 294 18.31 -17.22 5.35
C ALA A 294 18.15 -16.55 6.73
N GLU A 295 18.71 -15.36 6.93
CA GLU A 295 18.53 -14.55 8.15
C GLU A 295 17.05 -14.18 8.42
N GLY A 296 16.17 -14.30 7.43
CA GLY A 296 14.73 -14.10 7.57
C GLY A 296 14.01 -15.26 8.29
N LEU A 297 14.60 -16.46 8.30
CA LEU A 297 13.95 -17.68 8.80
C LEU A 297 13.54 -17.58 10.28
N PRO A 298 14.36 -17.11 11.23
CA PRO A 298 13.96 -16.99 12.63
C PRO A 298 12.77 -16.04 12.82
N ARG A 299 12.66 -14.99 12.00
CA ARG A 299 11.54 -14.05 12.06
C ARG A 299 10.26 -14.67 11.54
N LEU A 300 10.35 -15.46 10.46
CA LEU A 300 9.20 -16.24 9.96
C LEU A 300 8.70 -17.24 11.00
N GLN A 301 9.61 -17.96 11.65
CA GLN A 301 9.27 -18.89 12.74
C GLN A 301 8.58 -18.17 13.88
N ALA A 302 9.14 -17.06 14.37
CA ALA A 302 8.54 -16.26 15.44
C ALA A 302 7.16 -15.70 15.08
N GLN A 303 6.97 -15.28 13.82
CA GLN A 303 5.67 -14.80 13.33
C GLN A 303 4.60 -15.88 13.37
N LEU A 304 4.97 -17.15 13.21
CA LEU A 304 4.02 -18.28 13.11
C LEU A 304 3.57 -18.82 14.48
N VAL A 305 4.38 -18.66 15.53
CA VAL A 305 4.11 -19.18 16.88
C VAL A 305 2.78 -18.65 17.44
N ASN A 306 2.49 -17.37 17.21
CA ASN A 306 1.31 -16.70 17.78
C ASN A 306 0.21 -16.42 16.75
N GLN A 307 0.22 -17.12 15.61
CA GLN A 307 -0.85 -16.93 14.62
C GLN A 307 -2.14 -17.60 15.09
N PRO A 308 -3.30 -16.95 14.92
CA PRO A 308 -4.58 -17.61 15.09
C PRO A 308 -4.69 -18.78 14.11
N GLU A 309 -5.30 -19.88 14.55
CA GLU A 309 -5.55 -21.03 13.68
C GLU A 309 -6.43 -20.62 12.50
N THR A 310 -5.94 -20.84 11.29
CA THR A 310 -6.66 -20.55 10.04
C THR A 310 -6.59 -21.76 9.12
N PRO A 311 -7.57 -21.98 8.22
CA PRO A 311 -7.49 -23.04 7.22
C PRO A 311 -6.19 -23.04 6.39
N HIS A 312 -5.56 -21.88 6.21
CA HIS A 312 -4.28 -21.75 5.50
C HIS A 312 -3.05 -22.10 6.35
N LEU A 313 -3.13 -21.94 7.67
CA LEU A 313 -1.97 -22.03 8.57
C LEU A 313 -1.23 -23.37 8.49
N PRO A 314 -1.90 -24.55 8.38
CA PRO A 314 -1.22 -25.83 8.21
C PRO A 314 -0.28 -25.86 6.99
N PHE A 315 -0.69 -25.27 5.87
CA PHE A 315 0.15 -25.18 4.66
C PHE A 315 1.40 -24.33 4.92
N VAL A 316 1.23 -23.19 5.60
CA VAL A 316 2.36 -22.30 5.92
C VAL A 316 3.33 -22.97 6.89
N ARG A 317 2.82 -23.75 7.88
CA ARG A 317 3.66 -24.53 8.81
C ARG A 317 4.47 -25.59 8.08
N ALA A 318 3.83 -26.32 7.16
CA ALA A 318 4.49 -27.35 6.36
C ALA A 318 5.60 -26.75 5.47
N ASP A 319 5.29 -25.68 4.75
CA ASP A 319 6.26 -24.99 3.91
C ASP A 319 7.43 -24.42 4.73
N LEU A 320 7.16 -23.85 5.91
CA LEU A 320 8.21 -23.28 6.75
C LEU A 320 9.15 -24.36 7.30
N ALA A 321 8.61 -25.55 7.61
CA ALA A 321 9.41 -26.69 8.04
C ALA A 321 10.32 -27.18 6.90
N ASP A 322 9.78 -27.31 5.69
CA ASP A 322 10.56 -27.67 4.49
C ASP A 322 11.63 -26.62 4.18
N LEU A 323 11.25 -25.33 4.15
CA LEU A 323 12.19 -24.21 4.00
C LEU A 323 13.33 -24.26 5.03
N GLY A 324 13.01 -24.57 6.29
CA GLY A 324 14.01 -24.73 7.33
C GLY A 324 15.04 -25.81 7.00
N GLN A 325 14.57 -26.98 6.54
CA GLN A 325 15.44 -28.08 6.13
C GLN A 325 16.36 -27.70 4.96
N GLN A 326 15.83 -27.01 3.95
CA GLN A 326 16.60 -26.59 2.76
C GLN A 326 17.67 -25.52 3.04
N ILE A 327 17.49 -24.73 4.10
CA ILE A 327 18.47 -23.70 4.50
C ILE A 327 19.57 -24.30 5.38
N THR A 328 19.23 -25.28 6.22
CA THR A 328 20.17 -25.87 7.19
C THR A 328 20.94 -27.08 6.67
N GLY A 329 20.41 -27.77 5.65
CA GLY A 329 21.03 -28.93 5.01
C GLY A 329 21.95 -28.53 3.86
#